data_AF-A0A484MVD7-F1
#
_entry.id   AF-A0A484MVD7-F1
#
_cell.length_a   1.000
_cell.length_b   1.000
_cell.length_c   1.000
_cell.angle_alpha   90.00
_cell.angle_beta   90.00
_cell.angle_gamma   90.00
#
_symmetry.space_group_name_H-M   'P 1'
#
loop_
_entity.id
_entity.type
_entity.pdbx_description
1 polymer ?
#
loop_
_entity_poly.entity_id
_entity_poly.type
_entity_poly.pdbx_seq_one_letter_code
_entity_poly.pdbx_strand_id
1 'polypeptide(L)'
;MPVNSVTNAHPQLLHANGQLAGNRDRGGLVFVDFLGLYRKSNQRSRLRVGTSMWTDRKVPRSLIKRNLNSIQAVLHLESGRDKANASPKKSADFAPKVATLDDIISERGACGVGFIANLDNKESHETVKDALVALGCMEHRGGCGGDNISGDGSGLMTSIPWDLFNKWAETHGIAAFDKLHTGVGMVFLPNDNDMLNESKAVITHIFEEEGLEVLGWRPVPVESSIVGYYARETMPNIQQVFVRIVKEENADDIERELYICRKLIERAAANSETWGNELYFCSLSNQTIVYKGMLRSEALGKFYCDLQSELYKSPFAIYHRRYSTNTSPRWPLAQPMRFLGHNGEINTIQGNLNWMRSRESSLMSPVWRGRENDLRPIGNSKASDSANLDSAAELLIRSGRTPDEALMILVPEAYQNHPTLTIKYPEVVSFYDYYKGQMEAWDGPALLLFRPRLPTTQSLPTP
;
A
#
# COMPACT_ATOMS: atom_id res chain seq x y z
N MET A 1 -41.87 -52.03 -3.26
CA MET A 1 -41.76 -50.98 -2.22
C MET A 1 -40.34 -50.42 -2.21
N PRO A 2 -40.13 -49.16 -1.76
CA PRO A 2 -39.10 -48.26 -2.32
C PRO A 2 -37.72 -48.36 -1.63
N VAL A 3 -36.59 -48.24 -2.37
CA VAL A 3 -35.80 -47.01 -2.68
C VAL A 3 -34.73 -46.66 -1.63
N ASN A 4 -33.45 -46.68 -2.04
CA ASN A 4 -32.61 -45.48 -2.02
C ASN A 4 -31.31 -45.66 -2.82
N SER A 5 -31.09 -44.76 -3.78
CA SER A 5 -29.84 -44.55 -4.51
C SER A 5 -29.18 -43.26 -4.00
N VAL A 6 -27.87 -43.26 -3.75
CA VAL A 6 -27.13 -42.04 -3.40
C VAL A 6 -26.40 -41.51 -4.64
N THR A 7 -26.74 -40.29 -5.03
CA THR A 7 -26.18 -39.57 -6.19
C THR A 7 -25.08 -38.58 -5.79
N ASN A 8 -24.26 -38.21 -6.77
CA ASN A 8 -23.15 -37.25 -6.64
C ASN A 8 -23.56 -35.90 -6.02
N ALA A 9 -22.65 -35.31 -5.24
CA ALA A 9 -22.74 -33.93 -4.76
C ALA A 9 -21.73 -33.04 -5.49
N HIS A 10 -22.19 -32.33 -6.52
CA HIS A 10 -21.53 -31.10 -6.99
C HIS A 10 -21.90 -29.94 -6.03
N PRO A 11 -21.02 -28.94 -5.83
CA PRO A 11 -21.40 -27.73 -5.11
C PRO A 11 -22.37 -26.91 -5.97
N GLN A 12 -23.66 -26.90 -5.61
CA GLN A 12 -24.67 -26.06 -6.24
C GLN A 12 -24.68 -24.66 -5.63
N LEU A 13 -24.87 -23.65 -6.50
CA LEU A 13 -25.26 -22.30 -6.13
C LEU A 13 -26.62 -22.31 -5.40
N LEU A 14 -26.68 -21.73 -4.20
CA LEU A 14 -27.95 -21.51 -3.50
C LEU A 14 -28.65 -20.25 -4.04
N HIS A 15 -29.57 -20.45 -5.00
CA HIS A 15 -30.56 -19.44 -5.34
C HIS A 15 -31.60 -19.30 -4.22
N ALA A 16 -31.69 -18.10 -3.63
CA ALA A 16 -32.77 -17.73 -2.73
C ALA A 16 -33.88 -16.99 -3.49
N ASN A 17 -34.89 -17.70 -3.98
CA ASN A 17 -36.09 -17.09 -4.56
C ASN A 17 -37.07 -16.67 -3.45
N GLY A 18 -37.02 -15.39 -3.06
CA GLY A 18 -38.05 -14.74 -2.25
C GLY A 18 -38.77 -13.68 -3.08
N GLN A 19 -39.88 -14.03 -3.75
CA GLN A 19 -40.71 -13.06 -4.45
C GLN A 19 -41.55 -12.22 -3.46
N LEU A 20 -41.24 -10.93 -3.35
CA LEU A 20 -42.21 -9.88 -3.05
C LEU A 20 -42.03 -8.78 -4.11
N ALA A 21 -43.13 -8.37 -4.74
CA ALA A 21 -43.10 -7.64 -6.01
C ALA A 21 -42.79 -6.14 -5.85
N GLY A 22 -41.97 -5.56 -6.75
CA GLY A 22 -41.68 -4.12 -6.69
C GLY A 22 -40.59 -3.53 -7.61
N ASN A 23 -40.65 -3.75 -8.92
CA ASN A 23 -40.14 -2.86 -10.00
C ASN A 23 -38.62 -2.46 -10.10
N ARG A 24 -38.02 -2.83 -11.25
CA ARG A 24 -36.89 -2.21 -12.00
C ARG A 24 -35.43 -2.26 -11.51
N ASP A 25 -34.64 -3.03 -12.27
CA ASP A 25 -33.29 -2.78 -12.80
C ASP A 25 -32.24 -2.02 -11.97
N ARG A 26 -31.22 -2.76 -11.50
CA ARG A 26 -29.82 -2.31 -11.49
C ARG A 26 -28.90 -3.47 -11.90
N GLY A 27 -27.91 -3.18 -12.75
CA GLY A 27 -26.90 -4.14 -13.20
C GLY A 27 -25.91 -4.52 -12.10
N GLY A 28 -25.20 -5.64 -12.29
CA GLY A 28 -24.34 -6.23 -11.26
C GLY A 28 -23.09 -5.42 -10.94
N LEU A 29 -23.08 -4.73 -9.79
CA LEU A 29 -21.85 -4.52 -9.02
C LEU A 29 -21.55 -5.80 -8.22
N VAL A 30 -20.28 -6.17 -8.13
CA VAL A 30 -19.80 -7.20 -7.20
C VAL A 30 -19.00 -6.51 -6.09
N PHE A 31 -19.56 -6.50 -4.88
CA PHE A 31 -18.88 -6.05 -3.67
C PHE A 31 -18.18 -7.26 -3.03
N VAL A 32 -16.87 -7.18 -2.78
CA VAL A 32 -16.09 -8.27 -2.13
C VAL A 32 -15.43 -7.74 -0.86
N ASP A 33 -16.16 -7.81 0.25
CA ASP A 33 -15.62 -7.58 1.59
C ASP A 33 -15.13 -8.89 2.22
N PHE A 34 -13.83 -9.02 2.45
CA PHE A 34 -13.27 -10.13 3.22
C PHE A 34 -13.43 -9.94 4.73
N LEU A 35 -14.61 -10.26 5.24
CA LEU A 35 -14.83 -10.46 6.68
C LEU A 35 -14.10 -11.73 7.16
N GLY A 36 -13.04 -11.54 7.95
CA GLY A 36 -12.31 -12.63 8.60
C GLY A 36 -13.17 -13.41 9.60
N LEU A 37 -13.76 -14.52 9.16
CA LEU A 37 -14.66 -15.36 9.97
C LEU A 37 -13.89 -16.24 10.97
N TYR A 38 -13.74 -15.77 12.21
CA TYR A 38 -13.22 -16.61 13.31
C TYR A 38 -14.33 -17.37 14.04
N ARG A 39 -14.32 -18.71 13.92
CA ARG A 39 -15.32 -19.60 14.53
C ARG A 39 -14.96 -19.94 15.97
N LYS A 40 -15.58 -19.28 16.97
CA LYS A 40 -15.44 -19.65 18.40
C LYS A 40 -15.99 -21.05 18.67
N SER A 41 -15.11 -22.04 18.89
CA SER A 41 -15.47 -23.37 19.39
C SER A 41 -15.54 -23.39 20.92
N ASN A 42 -16.75 -23.22 21.46
CA ASN A 42 -17.00 -23.51 22.87
C ASN A 42 -17.15 -25.03 23.08
N GLN A 43 -16.09 -25.71 23.52
CA GLN A 43 -16.23 -27.03 24.16
C GLN A 43 -15.45 -27.10 25.48
N ARG A 44 -16.20 -27.13 26.58
CA ARG A 44 -15.70 -27.51 27.91
C ARG A 44 -15.64 -29.04 27.99
N SER A 45 -14.46 -29.63 27.96
CA SER A 45 -14.25 -31.03 28.38
C SER A 45 -13.84 -31.08 29.85
N ARG A 46 -14.72 -31.62 30.71
CA ARG A 46 -14.37 -32.01 32.08
C ARG A 46 -13.40 -33.18 32.01
N LEU A 47 -12.21 -33.07 32.61
CA LEU A 47 -11.33 -34.21 32.86
C LEU A 47 -11.34 -34.59 34.34
N ARG A 48 -11.51 -35.88 34.60
CA ARG A 48 -11.71 -36.45 35.94
C ARG A 48 -10.40 -36.50 36.72
N VAL A 49 -10.50 -36.32 38.03
CA VAL A 49 -9.47 -36.72 39.00
C VAL A 49 -9.28 -38.24 38.89
N GLY A 50 -8.02 -38.67 38.80
CA GLY A 50 -7.61 -40.07 38.87
C GLY A 50 -6.35 -40.18 39.74
N THR A 51 -6.47 -40.81 40.90
CA THR A 51 -5.38 -41.03 41.85
C THR A 51 -4.67 -42.35 41.59
N SER A 52 -3.34 -42.33 41.49
CA SER A 52 -2.48 -43.45 41.87
C SER A 52 -1.18 -42.92 42.48
N MET A 53 -0.45 -43.78 43.19
CA MET A 53 0.49 -43.40 44.24
C MET A 53 1.74 -44.31 44.17
N TRP A 54 2.83 -43.92 44.85
CA TRP A 54 4.12 -44.64 45.03
C TRP A 54 5.10 -44.58 43.82
N THR A 55 6.44 -44.48 43.97
CA THR A 55 7.36 -44.58 45.13
C THR A 55 8.49 -43.53 45.14
N ASP A 56 9.07 -43.31 46.33
CA ASP A 56 10.37 -42.66 46.60
C ASP A 56 11.59 -43.20 45.82
N ARG A 57 12.57 -42.32 45.50
CA ARG A 57 13.98 -42.43 46.00
C ARG A 57 14.94 -41.30 45.56
N LYS A 58 15.42 -40.56 46.58
CA LYS A 58 16.80 -40.07 46.85
C LYS A 58 17.66 -39.32 45.79
N VAL A 59 18.21 -38.19 46.27
CA VAL A 59 19.24 -37.29 45.69
C VAL A 59 20.65 -37.94 45.63
N PRO A 60 21.63 -37.36 44.89
CA PRO A 60 22.55 -36.38 45.51
C PRO A 60 22.96 -35.16 44.64
N ARG A 61 23.51 -34.13 45.30
CA ARG A 61 23.99 -32.86 44.71
C ARG A 61 25.48 -32.91 44.32
N SER A 62 25.90 -32.09 43.35
CA SER A 62 26.90 -30.98 43.51
C SER A 62 27.85 -30.75 42.33
N LEU A 63 28.41 -29.51 42.28
CA LEU A 63 29.49 -28.89 41.48
C LEU A 63 28.99 -27.69 40.65
N ILE A 64 29.07 -26.43 41.12
CA ILE A 64 30.25 -25.53 41.18
C ILE A 64 30.73 -25.20 39.74
N LYS A 65 30.47 -24.04 39.12
CA LYS A 65 31.04 -22.67 39.34
C LYS A 65 30.42 -21.70 38.26
N ARG A 66 30.51 -20.35 38.18
CA ARG A 66 31.16 -19.25 38.95
C ARG A 66 30.61 -17.86 38.45
N ASN A 67 30.39 -16.87 39.34
CA ASN A 67 30.60 -15.40 39.15
C ASN A 67 29.80 -14.56 38.10
N LEU A 68 29.56 -13.23 38.23
CA LEU A 68 30.06 -12.18 39.17
C LEU A 68 29.03 -11.02 39.40
N ASN A 69 28.99 -10.54 40.65
CA ASN A 69 28.73 -9.18 41.19
C ASN A 69 27.71 -8.18 40.60
N SER A 70 26.80 -7.78 41.49
CA SER A 70 26.26 -6.42 41.64
C SER A 70 26.89 -5.72 42.85
N ILE A 71 27.18 -4.40 42.78
CA ILE A 71 27.58 -3.57 43.94
C ILE A 71 26.95 -2.16 43.83
N GLN A 72 26.28 -1.77 44.93
CA GLN A 72 25.95 -0.44 45.51
C GLN A 72 25.78 0.80 44.59
N ALA A 73 24.70 1.60 44.65
CA ALA A 73 23.91 2.18 45.75
C ALA A 73 24.51 3.43 46.42
N VAL A 74 23.77 4.55 46.37
CA VAL A 74 23.85 5.68 47.30
C VAL A 74 22.43 6.19 47.58
N LEU A 75 22.10 6.32 48.87
CA LEU A 75 20.94 7.04 49.41
C LEU A 75 21.36 8.46 49.76
N HIS A 76 20.43 9.42 49.75
CA HIS A 76 20.41 10.41 50.83
C HIS A 76 18.99 10.91 51.16
N LEU A 77 18.71 10.97 52.46
CA LEU A 77 17.50 11.53 53.05
C LEU A 77 17.68 13.04 53.31
N GLU A 78 16.56 13.77 53.38
CA GLU A 78 16.04 14.52 54.56
C GLU A 78 14.89 15.44 54.09
N SER A 79 13.91 15.90 54.88
CA SER A 79 13.58 15.78 56.32
C SER A 79 12.04 15.80 56.48
N GLY A 80 11.47 15.39 57.63
CA GLY A 80 10.01 15.32 57.82
C GLY A 80 9.47 16.17 58.97
N ARG A 81 8.12 16.26 59.08
CA ARG A 81 7.34 16.34 60.35
C ARG A 81 5.81 16.50 60.12
N ASP A 82 5.04 15.54 60.61
CA ASP A 82 3.92 15.71 61.55
C ASP A 82 2.95 16.91 61.43
N LYS A 83 1.73 16.70 60.90
CA LYS A 83 0.50 16.45 61.72
C LYS A 83 -0.82 16.45 60.93
N ALA A 84 -1.77 15.67 61.45
CA ALA A 84 -3.12 15.49 60.94
C ALA A 84 -4.00 16.75 60.91
N ASN A 85 -4.79 16.93 59.84
CA ASN A 85 -6.26 16.77 59.91
C ASN A 85 -6.94 16.95 58.54
N ALA A 86 -8.23 16.57 58.50
CA ALA A 86 -9.21 16.73 57.41
C ALA A 86 -9.20 15.68 56.28
N SER A 87 -10.21 14.80 56.34
CA SER A 87 -10.68 14.00 55.22
C SER A 87 -11.65 14.78 54.32
N PRO A 88 -11.46 14.78 52.99
CA PRO A 88 -12.61 14.88 52.09
C PRO A 88 -12.54 13.91 50.91
N LYS A 89 -13.68 13.22 50.68
CA LYS A 89 -14.19 12.68 49.39
C LYS A 89 -13.28 11.71 48.60
N LYS A 90 -13.81 10.51 48.30
CA LYS A 90 -13.26 9.60 47.29
C LYS A 90 -13.17 10.30 45.92
N SER A 91 -11.97 10.71 45.53
CA SER A 91 -11.61 10.89 44.12
C SER A 91 -11.53 9.52 43.45
N ALA A 92 -11.95 9.43 42.20
CA ALA A 92 -11.64 8.24 41.39
C ALA A 92 -10.14 8.22 41.10
N ASP A 93 -9.51 7.05 41.20
CA ASP A 93 -8.10 6.87 40.87
C ASP A 93 -7.87 7.14 39.38
N PHE A 94 -7.39 8.34 39.05
CA PHE A 94 -6.67 8.62 37.80
C PHE A 94 -5.22 8.13 37.93
N ALA A 95 -5.05 6.85 38.25
CA ALA A 95 -3.78 6.17 38.03
C ALA A 95 -3.63 5.95 36.51
N PRO A 96 -2.56 6.43 35.85
CA PRO A 96 -2.32 6.12 34.46
C PRO A 96 -2.13 4.60 34.33
N LYS A 97 -3.10 3.93 33.70
CA LYS A 97 -3.00 2.50 33.41
C LYS A 97 -1.92 2.31 32.36
N VAL A 98 -0.75 1.88 32.81
CA VAL A 98 0.28 1.30 31.94
C VAL A 98 -0.37 0.11 31.23
N ALA A 99 -0.38 0.11 29.90
CA ALA A 99 -0.95 -0.97 29.11
C ALA A 99 -0.29 -2.30 29.48
N THR A 100 -1.10 -3.35 29.67
CA THR A 100 -0.54 -4.68 29.95
C THR A 100 0.06 -5.27 28.68
N LEU A 101 0.95 -6.26 28.82
CA LEU A 101 1.54 -6.94 27.67
C LEU A 101 0.46 -7.59 26.78
N ASP A 102 -0.64 -8.06 27.38
CA ASP A 102 -1.79 -8.60 26.65
C ASP A 102 -2.56 -7.51 25.88
N ASP A 103 -2.71 -6.30 26.44
CA ASP A 103 -3.30 -5.15 25.73
C ASP A 103 -2.44 -4.77 24.52
N ILE A 104 -1.12 -4.69 24.70
CA ILE A 104 -0.14 -4.37 23.63
C ILE A 104 -0.14 -5.45 22.53
N ILE A 105 -0.27 -6.72 22.88
CA ILE A 105 -0.39 -7.83 21.92
C ILE A 105 -1.76 -7.85 21.21
N SER A 106 -2.78 -7.23 21.83
CA SER A 106 -4.12 -7.07 21.23
C SER A 106 -4.21 -5.93 20.21
N GLU A 107 -3.36 -4.91 20.31
CA GLU A 107 -3.25 -3.82 19.33
C GLU A 107 -2.66 -4.31 18.00
N ARG A 108 -3.53 -4.81 17.13
CA ARG A 108 -3.21 -5.11 15.73
C ARG A 108 -3.53 -3.90 14.86
N GLY A 109 -2.53 -3.06 14.62
CA GLY A 109 -2.59 -1.93 13.67
C GLY A 109 -2.74 -2.39 12.22
N ALA A 110 -3.92 -2.91 11.85
CA ALA A 110 -4.21 -3.40 10.52
C ALA A 110 -4.83 -2.30 9.66
N CYS A 111 -4.05 -1.77 8.70
CA CYS A 111 -4.50 -0.83 7.66
C CYS A 111 -5.79 -1.30 6.96
N GLY A 112 -6.58 -0.38 6.41
CA GLY A 112 -7.62 -0.71 5.43
C GLY A 112 -7.05 -0.74 4.02
N VAL A 113 -7.40 -1.75 3.21
CA VAL A 113 -7.09 -1.78 1.77
C VAL A 113 -8.25 -2.45 1.04
N GLY A 114 -8.61 -1.96 -0.15
CA GLY A 114 -9.72 -2.49 -0.93
C GLY A 114 -9.69 -2.00 -2.38
N PHE A 115 -10.50 -2.64 -3.23
CA PHE A 115 -10.65 -2.25 -4.63
C PHE A 115 -12.10 -2.34 -5.08
N ILE A 116 -12.43 -1.58 -6.12
CA ILE A 116 -13.69 -1.66 -6.86
C ILE A 116 -13.33 -1.69 -8.35
N ALA A 117 -14.00 -2.54 -9.14
CA ALA A 117 -13.79 -2.62 -10.57
C ALA A 117 -15.10 -2.86 -11.32
N ASN A 118 -15.26 -2.19 -12.45
CA ASN A 118 -16.32 -2.43 -13.42
C ASN A 118 -15.85 -3.52 -14.39
N LEU A 119 -16.50 -4.67 -14.38
CA LEU A 119 -16.11 -5.83 -15.20
C LEU A 119 -16.27 -5.60 -16.71
N ASP A 120 -17.13 -4.65 -17.12
CA ASP A 120 -17.26 -4.22 -18.52
C ASP A 120 -16.18 -3.18 -18.92
N ASN A 121 -15.25 -2.85 -18.02
CA ASN A 121 -14.25 -1.77 -18.16
C ASN A 121 -14.86 -0.39 -18.50
N LYS A 122 -16.12 -0.14 -18.08
CA LYS A 122 -16.82 1.14 -18.31
C LYS A 122 -16.41 2.16 -17.25
N GLU A 123 -15.85 3.28 -17.69
CA GLU A 123 -15.45 4.37 -16.80
C GLU A 123 -16.68 5.07 -16.19
N SER A 124 -16.72 5.20 -14.87
CA SER A 124 -17.79 5.90 -14.16
C SER A 124 -17.24 6.74 -13.01
N HIS A 125 -17.92 7.84 -12.70
CA HIS A 125 -17.66 8.59 -11.47
C HIS A 125 -18.27 7.89 -10.25
N GLU A 126 -19.26 7.02 -10.43
CA GLU A 126 -19.83 6.20 -9.34
C GLU A 126 -18.79 5.27 -8.74
N THR A 127 -17.92 4.66 -9.56
CA THR A 127 -16.80 3.82 -9.10
C THR A 127 -15.82 4.59 -8.20
N VAL A 128 -15.66 5.90 -8.43
CA VAL A 128 -14.83 6.79 -7.60
C VAL A 128 -15.57 7.14 -6.29
N LYS A 129 -16.86 7.47 -6.37
CA LYS A 129 -17.72 7.72 -5.20
C LYS A 129 -17.79 6.52 -4.26
N ASP A 130 -18.08 5.32 -4.79
CA ASP A 130 -18.13 4.08 -4.02
C ASP A 130 -16.80 3.78 -3.33
N ALA A 131 -15.67 4.01 -4.01
CA ALA A 131 -14.34 3.80 -3.44
C ALA A 131 -14.00 4.80 -2.32
N LEU A 132 -14.47 6.05 -2.42
CA LEU A 132 -14.35 7.04 -1.35
C LEU A 132 -15.25 6.69 -0.14
N VAL A 133 -16.46 6.17 -0.38
CA VAL A 133 -17.34 5.67 0.69
C VAL A 133 -16.71 4.46 1.38
N ALA A 134 -16.21 3.49 0.63
CA ALA A 134 -15.55 2.30 1.17
C ALA A 134 -14.25 2.64 1.92
N LEU A 135 -13.47 3.61 1.43
CA LEU A 135 -12.34 4.17 2.15
C LEU A 135 -12.79 4.81 3.48
N GLY A 136 -13.91 5.55 3.48
CA GLY A 136 -14.55 6.08 4.69
C GLY A 136 -14.89 5.00 5.72
N CYS A 137 -15.45 3.88 5.29
CA CYS A 137 -15.73 2.72 6.16
C CYS A 137 -14.46 2.14 6.82
N MET A 138 -13.29 2.30 6.20
CA MET A 138 -11.99 1.86 6.73
C MET A 138 -11.36 2.82 7.76
N GLU A 139 -11.99 3.94 8.14
CA GLU A 139 -11.35 4.90 9.07
C GLU A 139 -11.00 4.28 10.43
N HIS A 140 -11.81 3.33 10.93
CA HIS A 140 -11.54 2.57 12.16
C HIS A 140 -10.30 1.63 12.09
N ARG A 141 -9.68 1.51 10.91
CA ARG A 141 -8.44 0.77 10.61
C ARG A 141 -7.27 1.69 10.29
N GLY A 142 -7.49 3.00 10.31
CA GLY A 142 -6.46 4.01 10.17
C GLY A 142 -5.99 4.55 11.52
N GLY A 143 -4.74 5.02 11.57
CA GLY A 143 -4.26 5.80 12.70
C GLY A 143 -4.38 7.30 12.45
N CYS A 144 -4.34 8.07 13.55
CA CYS A 144 -4.55 9.50 13.57
C CYS A 144 -3.42 10.16 14.37
N GLY A 145 -2.95 11.32 13.90
CA GLY A 145 -1.92 12.10 14.58
C GLY A 145 -2.41 12.72 15.88
N GLY A 146 -1.49 13.26 16.68
CA GLY A 146 -1.79 13.83 18.00
C GLY A 146 -2.71 15.06 18.01
N ASP A 147 -3.11 15.58 16.85
CA ASP A 147 -4.09 16.66 16.69
C ASP A 147 -5.53 16.14 16.47
N ASN A 148 -5.72 14.81 16.38
CA ASN A 148 -6.98 14.13 16.06
C ASN A 148 -7.60 14.50 14.68
N ILE A 149 -6.86 15.18 13.80
CA ILE A 149 -7.34 15.62 12.47
C ILE A 149 -6.44 15.08 11.35
N SER A 150 -5.12 15.12 11.54
CA SER A 150 -4.12 14.56 10.63
C SER A 150 -4.23 13.04 10.61
N GLY A 151 -4.27 12.42 9.42
CA GLY A 151 -4.30 10.96 9.30
C GLY A 151 -2.94 10.37 8.93
N ASP A 152 -2.67 9.15 9.35
CA ASP A 152 -1.44 8.39 9.05
C ASP A 152 -1.19 8.07 7.56
N GLY A 153 -2.15 8.42 6.70
CA GLY A 153 -2.13 8.22 5.27
C GLY A 153 -3.47 7.69 4.78
N SER A 154 -4.02 8.30 3.75
CA SER A 154 -5.09 7.73 2.92
C SER A 154 -4.85 8.07 1.46
N GLY A 155 -5.42 7.26 0.55
CA GLY A 155 -5.25 7.49 -0.88
C GLY A 155 -6.10 6.58 -1.76
N LEU A 156 -6.10 6.94 -3.04
CA LEU A 156 -6.89 6.35 -4.11
C LEU A 156 -6.04 6.29 -5.39
N MET A 157 -5.99 5.12 -6.03
CA MET A 157 -5.43 4.90 -7.37
C MET A 157 -6.58 4.62 -8.35
N THR A 158 -6.54 5.21 -9.53
CA THR A 158 -7.57 5.11 -10.58
C THR A 158 -6.93 5.06 -11.97
N SER A 159 -7.73 4.88 -13.03
CA SER A 159 -7.32 5.32 -14.37
C SER A 159 -7.15 6.85 -14.39
N ILE A 160 -6.44 7.35 -15.41
CA ILE A 160 -6.27 8.79 -15.61
C ILE A 160 -7.60 9.42 -16.07
N PRO A 161 -8.14 10.43 -15.36
CA PRO A 161 -9.40 11.08 -15.69
C PRO A 161 -9.20 12.09 -16.84
N TRP A 162 -8.89 11.59 -18.04
CA TRP A 162 -8.53 12.42 -19.19
C TRP A 162 -9.56 13.47 -19.58
N ASP A 163 -10.86 13.21 -19.35
CA ASP A 163 -11.93 14.18 -19.63
C ASP A 163 -11.82 15.42 -18.72
N LEU A 164 -11.42 15.25 -17.45
CA LEU A 164 -11.16 16.33 -16.50
C LEU A 164 -9.91 17.12 -16.90
N PHE A 165 -8.84 16.41 -17.31
CA PHE A 165 -7.58 17.05 -17.73
C PHE A 165 -7.71 17.79 -19.06
N ASN A 166 -8.45 17.25 -20.03
CA ASN A 166 -8.76 17.96 -21.27
C ASN A 166 -9.63 19.21 -21.03
N LYS A 167 -10.55 19.18 -20.06
CA LYS A 167 -11.31 20.37 -19.67
C LYS A 167 -10.43 21.44 -19.02
N TRP A 168 -9.40 21.05 -18.27
CA TRP A 168 -8.40 21.97 -17.74
C TRP A 168 -7.48 22.52 -18.85
N ALA A 169 -7.04 21.69 -19.80
CA ALA A 169 -6.22 22.12 -20.94
C ALA A 169 -6.93 23.18 -21.78
N GLU A 170 -8.21 22.95 -22.12
CA GLU A 170 -9.07 23.88 -22.86
C GLU A 170 -9.13 25.26 -22.19
N THR A 171 -9.30 25.33 -20.86
CA THR A 171 -9.40 26.62 -20.14
C THR A 171 -8.06 27.36 -20.03
N HIS A 172 -6.94 26.70 -20.31
CA HIS A 172 -5.59 27.29 -20.29
C HIS A 172 -4.99 27.46 -21.70
N GLY A 173 -5.76 27.21 -22.76
CA GLY A 173 -5.30 27.33 -24.14
C GLY A 173 -4.34 26.23 -24.60
N ILE A 174 -4.27 25.12 -23.86
CA ILE A 174 -3.45 23.94 -24.19
C ILE A 174 -4.28 23.01 -25.07
N ALA A 175 -3.63 22.38 -26.06
CA ALA A 175 -4.28 21.39 -26.91
C ALA A 175 -4.78 20.17 -26.09
N ALA A 176 -5.84 19.51 -26.55
CA ALA A 176 -6.33 18.30 -25.90
C ALA A 176 -5.24 17.20 -25.89
N PHE A 177 -5.09 16.53 -24.76
CA PHE A 177 -4.11 15.47 -24.58
C PHE A 177 -4.48 14.22 -25.36
N ASP A 178 -3.52 13.67 -26.09
CA ASP A 178 -3.63 12.32 -26.64
C ASP A 178 -3.51 11.31 -25.50
N LYS A 179 -4.62 10.63 -25.19
CA LYS A 179 -4.72 9.66 -24.09
C LYS A 179 -3.75 8.47 -24.24
N LEU A 180 -3.25 8.19 -25.45
CA LEU A 180 -2.30 7.10 -25.70
C LEU A 180 -0.85 7.55 -25.45
N HIS A 181 -0.49 8.72 -25.99
CA HIS A 181 0.88 9.26 -26.03
C HIS A 181 1.16 10.36 -25.00
N THR A 182 0.30 10.54 -24.00
CA THR A 182 0.52 11.50 -22.90
C THR A 182 0.66 10.77 -21.57
N GLY A 183 1.74 11.04 -20.84
CA GLY A 183 1.91 10.66 -19.44
C GLY A 183 1.51 11.77 -18.49
N VAL A 184 1.03 11.42 -17.29
CA VAL A 184 0.76 12.35 -16.19
C VAL A 184 1.59 11.97 -14.97
N GLY A 185 2.42 12.91 -14.52
CA GLY A 185 3.19 12.80 -13.29
C GLY A 185 2.47 13.51 -12.15
N MET A 186 1.97 12.78 -11.16
CA MET A 186 1.47 13.34 -9.89
C MET A 186 2.67 13.45 -8.94
N VAL A 187 3.11 14.67 -8.65
CA VAL A 187 4.37 14.94 -7.96
C VAL A 187 4.17 15.89 -6.78
N PHE A 188 4.81 15.53 -5.67
CA PHE A 188 5.03 16.37 -4.51
C PHE A 188 6.36 17.11 -4.70
N LEU A 189 6.34 18.43 -4.53
CA LEU A 189 7.47 19.34 -4.70
C LEU A 189 7.61 20.27 -3.48
N PRO A 190 8.75 20.97 -3.34
CA PRO A 190 8.94 21.96 -2.27
C PRO A 190 7.87 23.06 -2.26
N ASN A 191 7.63 23.62 -1.07
CA ASN A 191 6.78 24.80 -0.90
C ASN A 191 7.50 26.12 -1.19
N ASP A 192 8.81 26.18 -0.99
CA ASP A 192 9.60 27.35 -1.34
C ASP A 192 9.61 27.57 -2.86
N ASN A 193 9.42 28.82 -3.29
CA ASN A 193 9.23 29.13 -4.72
C ASN A 193 10.51 28.93 -5.55
N ASP A 194 11.69 29.20 -4.99
CA ASP A 194 12.95 29.06 -5.72
C ASP A 194 13.28 27.57 -5.88
N MET A 195 13.13 26.80 -4.80
CA MET A 195 13.26 25.33 -4.80
C MET A 195 12.21 24.64 -5.70
N LEU A 196 10.97 25.16 -5.73
CA LEU A 196 9.92 24.70 -6.64
C LEU A 196 10.27 24.95 -8.11
N ASN A 197 10.79 26.14 -8.43
CA ASN A 197 11.18 26.48 -9.80
C ASN A 197 12.42 25.69 -10.25
N GLU A 198 13.42 25.52 -9.37
CA GLU A 198 14.62 24.71 -9.63
C GLU A 198 14.24 23.25 -9.91
N SER A 199 13.43 22.64 -9.02
CA SER A 199 12.97 21.26 -9.17
C SER A 199 12.15 21.06 -10.46
N LYS A 200 11.23 21.98 -10.81
CA LYS A 200 10.52 21.96 -12.10
C LYS A 200 11.44 22.10 -13.32
N ALA A 201 12.47 22.94 -13.25
CA ALA A 201 13.44 23.08 -14.33
C ALA A 201 14.23 21.79 -14.56
N VAL A 202 14.72 21.14 -13.49
CA VAL A 202 15.44 19.86 -13.57
C VAL A 202 14.54 18.73 -14.09
N ILE A 203 13.28 18.66 -13.64
CA ILE A 203 12.29 17.69 -14.15
C ILE A 203 12.06 17.89 -15.66
N THR A 204 11.85 19.14 -16.08
CA THR A 204 11.59 19.49 -17.49
C THR A 204 12.79 19.15 -18.36
N HIS A 205 14.00 19.52 -17.92
CA HIS A 205 15.25 19.23 -18.62
C HIS A 205 15.47 17.73 -18.84
N ILE A 206 15.23 16.88 -17.83
CA ILE A 206 15.40 15.43 -17.97
C ILE A 206 14.38 14.83 -18.94
N PHE A 207 13.13 15.32 -18.96
CA PHE A 207 12.16 14.91 -19.98
C PHE A 207 12.62 15.30 -21.39
N GLU A 208 13.14 16.52 -21.57
CA GLU A 208 13.67 16.99 -22.85
C GLU A 208 14.92 16.21 -23.31
N GLU A 209 15.84 15.86 -22.40
CA GLU A 209 17.03 15.04 -22.69
C GLU A 209 16.65 13.63 -23.16
N GLU A 210 15.64 13.01 -22.52
CA GLU A 210 15.09 11.73 -22.96
C GLU A 210 14.20 11.88 -24.22
N GLY A 211 13.94 13.10 -24.69
CA GLY A 211 13.23 13.40 -25.95
C GLY A 211 11.69 13.39 -25.85
N LEU A 212 11.17 13.63 -24.65
CA LEU A 212 9.75 13.83 -24.38
C LEU A 212 9.45 15.35 -24.30
N GLU A 213 8.21 15.75 -24.60
CA GLU A 213 7.80 17.16 -24.55
C GLU A 213 6.94 17.44 -23.32
N VAL A 214 7.33 18.40 -22.47
CA VAL A 214 6.48 18.84 -21.35
C VAL A 214 5.38 19.77 -21.86
N LEU A 215 4.14 19.26 -21.87
CA LEU A 215 2.97 19.98 -22.37
C LEU A 215 2.45 21.04 -21.38
N GLY A 216 2.72 20.86 -20.08
CA GLY A 216 2.33 21.84 -19.08
C GLY A 216 2.37 21.33 -17.64
N TRP A 217 2.26 22.29 -16.72
CA TRP A 217 2.20 22.07 -15.28
C TRP A 217 0.86 22.54 -14.72
N ARG A 218 0.19 21.68 -13.96
CA ARG A 218 -1.11 21.94 -13.32
C ARG A 218 -0.96 21.88 -11.80
N PRO A 219 -1.13 22.99 -11.07
CA PRO A 219 -1.37 22.95 -9.63
C PRO A 219 -2.65 22.15 -9.36
N VAL A 220 -2.57 21.16 -8.47
CA VAL A 220 -3.75 20.33 -8.15
C VAL A 220 -4.69 21.16 -7.26
N PRO A 221 -5.98 21.28 -7.60
CA PRO A 221 -6.92 22.05 -6.78
C PRO A 221 -7.18 21.31 -5.47
N VAL A 222 -6.70 21.91 -4.37
CA VAL A 222 -6.80 21.33 -3.02
C VAL A 222 -7.41 22.27 -2.00
N GLU A 223 -8.23 21.72 -1.11
CA GLU A 223 -8.82 22.43 0.02
C GLU A 223 -7.94 22.24 1.27
N SER A 224 -6.98 23.15 1.47
CA SER A 224 -5.99 23.02 2.55
C SER A 224 -6.55 23.31 3.95
N SER A 225 -7.74 23.90 4.08
CA SER A 225 -8.33 24.25 5.38
C SER A 225 -8.69 23.03 6.25
N ILE A 226 -9.04 21.89 5.63
CA ILE A 226 -9.43 20.66 6.35
C ILE A 226 -8.24 19.81 6.82
N VAL A 227 -7.02 20.16 6.41
CA VAL A 227 -5.79 19.43 6.77
C VAL A 227 -5.46 19.70 8.23
N GLY A 228 -5.15 18.64 8.99
CA GLY A 228 -4.70 18.78 10.38
C GLY A 228 -3.38 19.54 10.49
N TYR A 229 -3.08 20.06 11.68
CA TYR A 229 -1.89 20.90 11.91
C TYR A 229 -0.60 20.17 11.50
N TYR A 230 -0.39 18.95 12.01
CA TYR A 230 0.85 18.21 11.71
C TYR A 230 0.97 17.83 10.23
N ALA A 231 -0.14 17.44 9.59
CA ALA A 231 -0.15 17.13 8.16
C ALA A 231 0.08 18.39 7.30
N ARG A 232 -0.36 19.57 7.75
CA ARG A 232 -0.16 20.86 7.06
C ARG A 232 1.29 21.32 7.12
N GLU A 233 1.96 21.21 8.26
CA GLU A 233 3.39 21.55 8.42
C GLU A 233 4.30 20.75 7.46
N THR A 234 3.89 19.53 7.06
CA THR A 234 4.63 18.69 6.12
C THR A 234 3.96 18.56 4.75
N MET A 235 2.93 19.37 4.46
CA MET A 235 2.18 19.32 3.19
C MET A 235 3.06 19.81 2.04
N PRO A 236 3.32 19.00 1.01
CA PRO A 236 4.11 19.42 -0.13
C PRO A 236 3.27 20.27 -1.10
N ASN A 237 3.95 20.95 -2.03
CA ASN A 237 3.31 21.56 -3.18
C ASN A 237 2.90 20.45 -4.17
N ILE A 238 1.59 20.27 -4.37
CA ILE A 238 1.05 19.16 -5.16
C ILE A 238 0.81 19.64 -6.60
N GLN A 239 1.59 19.09 -7.53
CA GLN A 239 1.57 19.46 -8.94
C GLN A 239 1.34 18.22 -9.82
N GLN A 240 0.77 18.45 -10.99
CA GLN A 240 0.71 17.49 -12.07
C GLN A 240 1.54 18.00 -13.25
N VAL A 241 2.39 17.15 -13.82
CA VAL A 241 3.11 17.43 -15.06
C VAL A 241 2.54 16.57 -16.19
N PHE A 242 2.23 17.19 -17.31
CA PHE A 242 1.79 16.51 -18.53
C PHE A 242 2.96 16.41 -19.49
N VAL A 243 3.25 15.21 -19.97
CA VAL A 243 4.40 14.93 -20.83
C VAL A 243 3.98 14.10 -22.04
N ARG A 244 4.32 14.55 -23.25
CA ARG A 244 4.07 13.83 -24.50
C ARG A 244 5.23 12.92 -24.83
N ILE A 245 4.90 11.66 -25.08
CA ILE A 245 5.80 10.63 -25.57
C ILE A 245 5.76 10.66 -27.10
N VAL A 246 6.93 10.60 -27.74
CA VAL A 246 7.07 10.78 -29.20
C VAL A 246 7.67 9.55 -29.89
N LYS A 247 8.40 8.70 -29.16
CA LYS A 247 9.23 7.61 -29.72
C LYS A 247 8.56 6.24 -29.66
N GLU A 248 7.67 6.02 -28.70
CA GLU A 248 7.10 4.71 -28.38
C GLU A 248 5.58 4.71 -28.59
N GLU A 249 5.09 3.71 -29.33
CA GLU A 249 3.65 3.52 -29.66
C GLU A 249 2.99 2.47 -28.74
N ASN A 250 3.77 1.54 -28.19
CA ASN A 250 3.29 0.48 -27.31
C ASN A 250 3.17 1.03 -25.88
N ALA A 251 2.01 0.86 -25.25
CA ALA A 251 1.79 1.32 -23.87
C ALA A 251 2.80 0.75 -22.86
N ASP A 252 3.29 -0.48 -23.03
CA ASP A 252 4.33 -1.01 -22.13
C ASP A 252 5.69 -0.31 -22.33
N ASP A 253 6.02 0.10 -23.55
CA ASP A 253 7.26 0.84 -23.86
C ASP A 253 7.16 2.30 -23.40
N ILE A 254 6.03 2.97 -23.64
CA ILE A 254 5.69 4.30 -23.09
C ILE A 254 5.87 4.30 -21.57
N GLU A 255 5.33 3.28 -20.89
CA GLU A 255 5.43 3.19 -19.45
C GLU A 255 6.84 2.81 -18.93
N ARG A 256 7.68 2.13 -19.75
CA ARG A 256 9.11 1.94 -19.45
C ARG A 256 9.90 3.24 -19.60
N GLU A 257 9.62 4.04 -20.63
CA GLU A 257 10.24 5.35 -20.85
C GLU A 257 9.91 6.30 -19.70
N LEU A 258 8.64 6.36 -19.28
CA LEU A 258 8.22 7.09 -18.08
C LEU A 258 8.87 6.57 -16.79
N TYR A 259 9.04 5.25 -16.64
CA TYR A 259 9.77 4.68 -15.51
C TYR A 259 11.25 5.11 -15.49
N ILE A 260 11.95 5.06 -16.62
CA ILE A 260 13.33 5.51 -16.77
C ILE A 260 13.44 7.00 -16.43
N CYS A 261 12.59 7.86 -17.02
CA CYS A 261 12.55 9.29 -16.71
C CYS A 261 12.39 9.54 -15.20
N ARG A 262 11.48 8.84 -14.52
CA ARG A 262 11.32 8.96 -13.06
C ARG A 262 12.59 8.53 -12.30
N LYS A 263 13.24 7.44 -12.69
CA LYS A 263 14.50 6.99 -12.03
C LYS A 263 15.63 8.00 -12.22
N LEU A 264 15.73 8.62 -13.40
CA LEU A 264 16.68 9.70 -13.68
C LEU A 264 16.41 10.95 -12.83
N ILE A 265 15.15 11.37 -12.73
CA ILE A 265 14.74 12.50 -11.89
C ILE A 265 14.97 12.20 -10.41
N GLU A 266 14.63 11.01 -9.92
CA GLU A 266 14.92 10.56 -8.54
C GLU A 266 16.42 10.59 -8.25
N ARG A 267 17.27 10.23 -9.23
CA ARG A 267 18.74 10.30 -9.13
C ARG A 267 19.27 11.73 -9.12
N ALA A 268 18.73 12.61 -9.95
CA ALA A 268 19.08 14.03 -9.95
C ALA A 268 18.66 14.71 -8.64
N ALA A 269 17.46 14.42 -8.15
CA ALA A 269 16.97 14.86 -6.85
C ALA A 269 17.87 14.40 -5.70
N ALA A 270 18.33 13.13 -5.72
CA ALA A 270 19.23 12.61 -4.69
C ALA A 270 20.61 13.31 -4.63
N ASN A 271 21.01 14.02 -5.70
CA ASN A 271 22.22 14.83 -5.75
C ASN A 271 21.97 16.31 -5.36
N SER A 272 20.71 16.73 -5.19
CA SER A 272 20.34 18.08 -4.72
C SER A 272 20.23 18.10 -3.19
N GLU A 273 21.08 18.90 -2.55
CA GLU A 273 21.03 19.11 -1.09
C GLU A 273 19.84 20.00 -0.66
N THR A 274 19.33 20.85 -1.57
CA THR A 274 18.26 21.82 -1.27
C THR A 274 16.89 21.15 -1.33
N TRP A 275 16.41 20.80 -2.52
CA TRP A 275 15.04 20.35 -2.76
C TRP A 275 14.87 18.83 -2.87
N GLY A 276 15.98 18.09 -2.98
CA GLY A 276 15.97 16.65 -3.27
C GLY A 276 15.16 15.77 -2.32
N ASN A 277 15.07 16.16 -1.04
CA ASN A 277 14.35 15.42 -0.01
C ASN A 277 12.83 15.63 -0.03
N GLU A 278 12.33 16.66 -0.72
CA GLU A 278 10.90 17.00 -0.82
C GLU A 278 10.27 16.51 -2.13
N LEU A 279 11.06 16.23 -3.17
CA LEU A 279 10.57 15.65 -4.41
C LEU A 279 10.06 14.21 -4.19
N TYR A 280 8.83 13.93 -4.60
CA TYR A 280 8.30 12.57 -4.66
C TYR A 280 7.21 12.40 -5.72
N PHE A 281 7.41 11.48 -6.66
CA PHE A 281 6.36 11.05 -7.59
C PHE A 281 5.44 10.02 -6.93
N CYS A 282 4.17 10.40 -6.74
CA CYS A 282 3.10 9.48 -6.37
C CYS A 282 2.81 8.49 -7.51
N SER A 283 2.79 8.99 -8.74
CA SER A 283 2.65 8.21 -9.98
C SER A 283 3.26 8.98 -11.16
N LEU A 284 3.80 8.28 -12.14
CA LEU A 284 4.12 8.82 -13.47
C LEU A 284 3.77 7.72 -14.49
N SER A 285 2.72 7.92 -15.28
CA SER A 285 2.08 6.88 -16.10
C SER A 285 1.19 7.50 -17.19
N ASN A 286 0.93 6.79 -18.29
CA ASN A 286 -0.14 7.13 -19.26
C ASN A 286 -1.48 6.44 -18.96
N GLN A 287 -1.53 5.61 -17.91
CA GLN A 287 -2.66 4.73 -17.58
C GLN A 287 -3.28 5.02 -16.21
N THR A 288 -2.47 5.25 -15.18
CA THR A 288 -2.95 5.33 -13.80
C THR A 288 -2.40 6.52 -13.00
N ILE A 289 -3.23 7.09 -12.14
CA ILE A 289 -2.87 8.21 -11.27
C ILE A 289 -3.22 7.90 -9.80
N VAL A 290 -2.40 8.43 -8.87
CA VAL A 290 -2.54 8.19 -7.43
C VAL A 290 -2.74 9.50 -6.66
N TYR A 291 -3.94 9.69 -6.11
CA TYR A 291 -4.28 10.79 -5.21
C TYR A 291 -4.17 10.32 -3.77
N LYS A 292 -3.17 10.80 -3.02
CA LYS A 292 -2.92 10.37 -1.63
C LYS A 292 -2.40 11.50 -0.75
N GLY A 293 -2.45 11.34 0.57
CA GLY A 293 -1.91 12.33 1.52
C GLY A 293 -2.04 11.90 2.98
N MET A 294 -1.54 12.74 3.89
CA MET A 294 -1.57 12.49 5.35
C MET A 294 -2.93 12.87 5.96
N LEU A 295 -3.97 12.22 5.43
CA LEU A 295 -5.37 12.58 5.61
C LEU A 295 -6.15 11.40 6.20
N ARG A 296 -7.18 11.70 6.99
CA ARG A 296 -8.22 10.71 7.34
C ARG A 296 -9.03 10.34 6.09
N SER A 297 -9.64 9.16 6.07
CA SER A 297 -10.38 8.63 4.93
C SER A 297 -11.44 9.61 4.39
N GLU A 298 -12.27 10.15 5.30
CA GLU A 298 -13.34 11.10 4.93
C GLU A 298 -12.84 12.47 4.46
N ALA A 299 -11.55 12.76 4.64
CA ALA A 299 -10.93 14.00 4.20
C ALA A 299 -10.36 13.91 2.78
N LEU A 300 -10.03 12.72 2.27
CA LEU A 300 -9.37 12.58 0.95
C LEU A 300 -10.20 13.20 -0.19
N GLY A 301 -11.47 12.81 -0.31
CA GLY A 301 -12.39 13.34 -1.32
C GLY A 301 -12.83 14.79 -1.08
N LYS A 302 -12.58 15.34 0.11
CA LYS A 302 -12.81 16.76 0.43
C LYS A 302 -11.59 17.62 0.14
N PHE A 303 -10.39 17.07 0.33
CA PHE A 303 -9.11 17.72 0.10
C PHE A 303 -8.83 17.87 -1.39
N TYR A 304 -8.97 16.79 -2.18
CA TYR A 304 -8.76 16.83 -3.62
C TYR A 304 -10.06 17.17 -4.35
N CYS A 305 -10.20 18.42 -4.79
CA CYS A 305 -11.41 18.90 -5.47
C CYS A 305 -11.70 18.12 -6.77
N ASP A 306 -10.65 17.61 -7.43
CA ASP A 306 -10.76 16.74 -8.62
C ASP A 306 -11.65 15.51 -8.36
N LEU A 307 -11.56 14.91 -7.18
CA LEU A 307 -12.31 13.70 -6.80
C LEU A 307 -13.82 13.93 -6.59
N GLN A 308 -14.28 15.20 -6.60
CA GLN A 308 -15.69 15.57 -6.53
C GLN A 308 -16.30 15.87 -7.92
N SER A 309 -15.47 15.92 -8.96
CA SER A 309 -15.91 16.29 -10.30
C SER A 309 -16.50 15.09 -11.03
N GLU A 310 -17.72 15.22 -11.56
CA GLU A 310 -18.36 14.20 -12.43
C GLU A 310 -17.57 13.91 -13.73
N LEU A 311 -16.55 14.73 -14.05
CA LEU A 311 -15.59 14.45 -15.12
C LEU A 311 -14.50 13.45 -14.70
N TYR A 312 -14.32 13.21 -13.40
CA TYR A 312 -13.40 12.20 -12.88
C TYR A 312 -14.06 10.82 -12.94
N LYS A 313 -13.88 10.13 -14.06
CA LYS A 313 -14.37 8.77 -14.26
C LYS A 313 -13.21 7.79 -14.24
N SER A 314 -13.47 6.58 -13.75
CA SER A 314 -12.51 5.47 -13.79
C SER A 314 -13.25 4.14 -13.87
N PRO A 315 -12.71 3.10 -14.54
CA PRO A 315 -13.32 1.77 -14.55
C PRO A 315 -12.94 0.96 -13.32
N PHE A 316 -11.92 1.38 -12.56
CA PHE A 316 -11.51 0.74 -11.31
C PHE A 316 -11.03 1.78 -10.28
N ALA A 317 -10.94 1.39 -9.02
CA ALA A 317 -10.29 2.16 -7.98
C ALA A 317 -9.64 1.22 -6.96
N ILE A 318 -8.41 1.52 -6.52
CA ILE A 318 -7.76 0.87 -5.37
C ILE A 318 -7.61 1.93 -4.28
N TYR A 319 -8.12 1.65 -3.09
CA TYR A 319 -8.07 2.58 -1.95
C TYR A 319 -7.28 1.98 -0.79
N HIS A 320 -6.61 2.84 -0.03
CA HIS A 320 -5.85 2.45 1.16
C HIS A 320 -6.02 3.47 2.29
N ARG A 321 -6.15 2.97 3.52
CA ARG A 321 -6.11 3.72 4.77
C ARG A 321 -5.02 3.14 5.66
N ARG A 322 -3.97 3.92 5.88
CA ARG A 322 -2.78 3.51 6.62
C ARG A 322 -2.95 3.64 8.14
N TYR A 323 -2.33 2.72 8.88
CA TYR A 323 -2.04 2.81 10.30
C TYR A 323 -0.50 2.89 10.49
N SER A 324 -0.03 3.67 11.46
CA SER A 324 1.38 4.00 11.65
C SER A 324 1.74 3.99 13.14
N THR A 325 2.90 3.44 13.47
CA THR A 325 3.53 3.65 14.78
C THR A 325 4.30 4.97 14.87
N ASN A 326 4.52 5.65 13.73
CA ASN A 326 5.16 6.96 13.67
C ASN A 326 4.13 8.09 13.84
N THR A 327 4.39 9.02 14.75
CA THR A 327 3.56 10.21 15.04
C THR A 327 3.82 11.40 14.11
N SER A 328 4.97 11.44 13.42
CA SER A 328 5.32 12.51 12.47
C SER A 328 4.83 12.18 11.05
N PRO A 329 3.91 12.96 10.47
CA PRO A 329 3.35 12.67 9.16
C PRO A 329 4.36 12.93 8.03
N ARG A 330 4.44 12.01 7.05
CA ARG A 330 5.28 12.14 5.85
C ARG A 330 4.48 11.71 4.62
N TRP A 331 4.04 12.69 3.82
CA TRP A 331 3.16 12.51 2.66
C TRP A 331 3.56 11.39 1.67
N PRO A 332 4.85 11.19 1.34
CA PRO A 332 5.30 10.05 0.52
C PRO A 332 4.93 8.65 1.05
N LEU A 333 4.74 8.49 2.38
CA LEU A 333 4.46 7.19 3.01
C LEU A 333 2.97 6.79 2.98
N ALA A 334 2.07 7.69 2.58
CA ALA A 334 0.69 7.34 2.30
C ALA A 334 0.64 6.31 1.15
N GLN A 335 -0.44 5.53 1.09
CA GLN A 335 -0.69 4.53 0.06
C GLN A 335 -2.01 4.84 -0.68
N PRO A 336 -2.25 4.32 -1.90
CA PRO A 336 -1.42 3.38 -2.67
C PRO A 336 -0.01 3.86 -3.05
N MET A 337 0.84 2.91 -3.42
CA MET A 337 2.11 3.15 -4.11
C MET A 337 1.85 3.19 -5.63
N ARG A 338 2.83 2.86 -6.50
CA ARG A 338 2.70 3.06 -7.96
C ARG A 338 1.95 1.91 -8.62
N PHE A 339 2.11 0.71 -8.07
CA PHE A 339 1.42 -0.51 -8.46
C PHE A 339 0.60 -1.11 -7.32
N LEU A 340 1.07 -1.01 -6.07
CA LEU A 340 0.57 -1.79 -4.94
C LEU A 340 -0.15 -0.93 -3.88
N GLY A 341 -1.21 -1.50 -3.30
CA GLY A 341 -1.69 -1.21 -1.96
C GLY A 341 -1.43 -2.41 -1.04
N HIS A 342 -0.71 -2.20 0.05
CA HIS A 342 -0.25 -3.23 0.98
C HIS A 342 -0.83 -3.00 2.38
N ASN A 343 -1.67 -3.93 2.85
CA ASN A 343 -1.98 -4.10 4.27
C ASN A 343 -1.09 -5.20 4.82
N GLY A 344 -0.14 -4.86 5.70
CA GLY A 344 0.83 -5.83 6.18
C GLY A 344 2.13 -5.20 6.67
N GLU A 345 3.13 -6.06 6.90
CA GLU A 345 4.50 -5.70 7.28
C GLU A 345 5.48 -6.75 6.73
N ILE A 346 6.47 -6.34 5.94
CA ILE A 346 7.48 -7.25 5.38
C ILE A 346 8.66 -7.44 6.37
N ASN A 347 8.55 -8.47 7.20
CA ASN A 347 9.52 -8.83 8.24
C ASN A 347 10.95 -9.11 7.70
N THR A 348 11.05 -9.49 6.42
CA THR A 348 12.31 -9.86 5.75
C THR A 348 13.04 -8.68 5.07
N ILE A 349 12.48 -7.47 5.12
CA ILE A 349 12.88 -6.33 4.28
C ILE A 349 14.39 -6.03 4.23
N GLN A 350 15.11 -6.15 5.35
CA GLN A 350 16.55 -5.89 5.39
C GLN A 350 17.37 -6.92 4.60
N GLY A 351 16.93 -8.19 4.57
CA GLY A 351 17.50 -9.23 3.73
C GLY A 351 17.23 -8.93 2.25
N ASN A 352 15.97 -8.66 1.91
CA ASN A 352 15.51 -8.42 0.55
C ASN A 352 16.21 -7.20 -0.08
N LEU A 353 16.40 -6.12 0.68
CA LEU A 353 17.16 -4.95 0.23
C LEU A 353 18.64 -5.27 -0.07
N ASN A 354 19.29 -6.09 0.76
CA ASN A 354 20.68 -6.48 0.55
C ASN A 354 20.81 -7.40 -0.67
N TRP A 355 19.89 -8.34 -0.83
CA TRP A 355 19.84 -9.25 -1.98
C TRP A 355 19.52 -8.52 -3.29
N MET A 356 18.53 -7.64 -3.33
CA MET A 356 18.25 -6.77 -4.49
C MET A 356 19.47 -5.92 -4.86
N ARG A 357 20.14 -5.28 -3.89
CA ARG A 357 21.38 -4.54 -4.14
C ARG A 357 22.50 -5.43 -4.70
N SER A 358 22.60 -6.69 -4.29
CA SER A 358 23.57 -7.63 -4.88
C SER A 358 23.29 -7.97 -6.35
N ARG A 359 22.01 -7.95 -6.75
CA ARG A 359 21.55 -8.20 -8.13
C ARG A 359 21.62 -6.96 -9.03
N GLU A 360 21.66 -5.75 -8.46
CA GLU A 360 21.69 -4.50 -9.25
C GLU A 360 22.81 -4.52 -10.30
N SER A 361 24.02 -4.98 -9.94
CA SER A 361 25.19 -4.98 -10.82
C SER A 361 25.09 -5.96 -12.00
N SER A 362 24.37 -7.07 -11.84
CA SER A 362 24.19 -8.12 -12.84
C SER A 362 22.84 -8.08 -13.56
N LEU A 363 21.97 -7.11 -13.24
CA LEU A 363 20.71 -6.89 -13.92
C LEU A 363 20.96 -6.59 -15.41
N MET A 364 20.49 -7.46 -16.28
CA MET A 364 20.47 -7.28 -17.73
C MET A 364 19.11 -7.76 -18.27
N SER A 365 18.50 -6.99 -19.18
CA SER A 365 17.35 -7.47 -19.96
C SER A 365 17.24 -6.70 -21.27
N PRO A 366 17.02 -7.37 -22.42
CA PRO A 366 16.90 -6.70 -23.73
C PRO A 366 15.87 -5.56 -23.77
N VAL A 367 14.81 -5.65 -22.94
CA VAL A 367 13.75 -4.62 -22.84
C VAL A 367 14.26 -3.26 -22.36
N TRP A 368 15.40 -3.22 -21.67
CA TRP A 368 16.01 -1.98 -21.16
C TRP A 368 16.97 -1.33 -22.15
N ARG A 369 17.26 -1.96 -23.30
CA ARG A 369 18.03 -1.39 -24.41
C ARG A 369 19.41 -0.80 -23.97
N GLY A 370 20.04 -1.35 -22.94
CA GLY A 370 21.32 -0.88 -22.38
C GLY A 370 21.22 0.16 -21.25
N ARG A 371 20.01 0.52 -20.80
CA ARG A 371 19.73 1.51 -19.76
C ARG A 371 19.68 0.93 -18.34
N GLU A 372 20.07 -0.32 -18.12
CA GLU A 372 19.96 -0.99 -16.81
C GLU A 372 20.66 -0.26 -15.66
N ASN A 373 21.73 0.49 -15.95
CA ASN A 373 22.43 1.32 -14.96
C ASN A 373 21.58 2.49 -14.45
N ASP A 374 20.64 3.03 -15.24
CA ASP A 374 19.80 4.16 -14.85
C ASP A 374 18.67 3.78 -13.89
N LEU A 375 18.38 2.48 -13.76
CA LEU A 375 17.37 1.97 -12.84
C LEU A 375 17.86 1.90 -11.38
N ARG A 376 19.16 2.11 -11.15
CA ARG A 376 19.79 1.99 -9.83
C ARG A 376 19.73 3.31 -9.04
N PRO A 377 19.51 3.27 -7.71
CA PRO A 377 19.17 2.09 -6.92
C PRO A 377 17.68 1.70 -7.08
N ILE A 378 17.41 0.40 -7.01
CA ILE A 378 16.05 -0.17 -7.08
C ILE A 378 15.37 0.02 -5.71
N GLY A 379 16.07 -0.32 -4.63
CA GLY A 379 15.59 -0.24 -3.26
C GLY A 379 16.19 0.93 -2.46
N ASN A 380 15.42 1.48 -1.52
CA ASN A 380 15.83 2.58 -0.66
C ASN A 380 15.54 2.25 0.82
N SER A 381 16.60 2.17 1.64
CA SER A 381 16.49 1.88 3.08
C SER A 381 15.85 2.99 3.91
N LYS A 382 15.63 4.19 3.34
CA LYS A 382 14.84 5.27 3.96
C LYS A 382 13.34 5.19 3.63
N ALA A 383 12.94 4.34 2.68
CA ALA A 383 11.54 4.14 2.29
C ALA A 383 10.89 3.01 3.12
N SER A 384 9.56 2.95 3.15
CA SER A 384 8.85 1.86 3.82
C SER A 384 9.09 0.51 3.14
N ASP A 385 8.84 -0.56 3.89
CA ASP A 385 8.78 -1.93 3.38
C ASP A 385 7.90 -2.06 2.12
N SER A 386 6.73 -1.44 2.18
CA SER A 386 5.68 -1.42 1.16
C SER A 386 6.12 -0.68 -0.10
N ALA A 387 6.88 0.42 0.07
CA ALA A 387 7.44 1.18 -1.05
C ALA A 387 8.59 0.43 -1.73
N ASN A 388 9.36 -0.35 -0.99
CA ASN A 388 10.41 -1.20 -1.54
C ASN A 388 9.85 -2.43 -2.26
N LEU A 389 8.78 -3.03 -1.74
CA LEU A 389 8.05 -4.10 -2.42
C LEU A 389 7.42 -3.60 -3.73
N ASP A 390 6.81 -2.41 -3.72
CA ASP A 390 6.30 -1.73 -4.92
C ASP A 390 7.40 -1.49 -5.96
N SER A 391 8.56 -0.97 -5.55
CA SER A 391 9.71 -0.78 -6.45
C SER A 391 10.25 -2.09 -7.05
N ALA A 392 10.27 -3.18 -6.28
CA ALA A 392 10.68 -4.50 -6.77
C ALA A 392 9.66 -5.10 -7.74
N ALA A 393 8.36 -5.00 -7.43
CA ALA A 393 7.27 -5.44 -8.30
C ALA A 393 7.23 -4.65 -9.61
N GLU A 394 7.36 -3.33 -9.54
CA GLU A 394 7.43 -2.45 -10.70
C GLU A 394 8.61 -2.80 -11.61
N LEU A 395 9.81 -3.02 -11.07
CA LEU A 395 10.95 -3.45 -11.88
C LEU A 395 10.67 -4.75 -12.64
N LEU A 396 10.07 -5.76 -11.96
CA LEU A 396 9.71 -7.03 -12.59
C LEU A 396 8.67 -6.85 -13.69
N ILE A 397 7.63 -6.05 -13.45
CA ILE A 397 6.56 -5.77 -14.41
C ILE A 397 7.10 -5.01 -15.63
N ARG A 398 7.86 -3.92 -15.41
CA ARG A 398 8.48 -3.15 -16.50
C ARG A 398 9.52 -3.97 -17.28
N SER A 399 10.18 -4.94 -16.63
CA SER A 399 11.05 -5.92 -17.27
C SER A 399 10.32 -6.96 -18.15
N GLY A 400 8.98 -6.93 -18.20
CA GLY A 400 8.15 -7.75 -19.10
C GLY A 400 7.26 -8.80 -18.43
N ARG A 401 7.23 -8.88 -17.10
CA ARG A 401 6.37 -9.83 -16.36
C ARG A 401 4.95 -9.31 -16.21
N THR A 402 3.98 -10.22 -16.04
CA THR A 402 2.64 -9.80 -15.61
C THR A 402 2.67 -9.39 -14.13
N PRO A 403 1.72 -8.55 -13.64
CA PRO A 403 1.63 -8.23 -12.22
C PRO A 403 1.47 -9.47 -11.35
N ASP A 404 0.69 -10.45 -11.80
CA ASP A 404 0.45 -11.72 -11.11
C ASP A 404 1.74 -12.54 -11.00
N GLU A 405 2.50 -12.68 -12.10
CA GLU A 405 3.78 -13.40 -12.09
C GLU A 405 4.81 -12.69 -11.20
N ALA A 406 4.90 -11.35 -11.28
CA ALA A 406 5.80 -10.56 -10.46
C ALA A 406 5.51 -10.73 -8.95
N LEU A 407 4.24 -10.77 -8.57
CA LEU A 407 3.84 -10.99 -7.17
C LEU A 407 3.99 -12.46 -6.74
N MET A 408 3.75 -13.45 -7.60
CA MET A 408 4.06 -14.86 -7.29
C MET A 408 5.57 -15.10 -7.10
N ILE A 409 6.43 -14.30 -7.76
CA ILE A 409 7.89 -14.36 -7.59
C ILE A 409 8.33 -13.70 -6.27
N LEU A 410 7.73 -12.56 -5.90
CA LEU A 410 8.11 -11.82 -4.69
C LEU A 410 7.47 -12.37 -3.41
N VAL A 411 6.21 -12.78 -3.47
CA VAL A 411 5.42 -13.29 -2.33
C VAL A 411 4.84 -14.67 -2.72
N PRO A 412 5.69 -15.70 -2.83
CA PRO A 412 5.27 -17.03 -3.27
C PRO A 412 4.38 -17.74 -2.25
N GLU A 413 3.45 -18.56 -2.74
CA GLU A 413 2.63 -19.44 -1.89
C GLU A 413 3.49 -20.53 -1.22
N ALA A 414 3.09 -20.98 -0.03
CA ALA A 414 3.65 -22.15 0.64
C ALA A 414 3.26 -23.47 -0.08
N TYR A 415 3.80 -23.68 -1.27
CA TYR A 415 3.38 -24.71 -2.24
C TYR A 415 3.80 -26.16 -1.88
N GLN A 416 4.77 -26.35 -0.98
CA GLN A 416 5.30 -27.68 -0.66
C GLN A 416 4.27 -28.54 0.10
N ASN A 417 4.17 -29.81 -0.28
CA ASN A 417 3.21 -30.78 0.25
C ASN A 417 1.73 -30.40 0.09
N HIS A 418 1.40 -29.39 -0.74
CA HIS A 418 0.02 -28.98 -0.99
C HIS A 418 -0.68 -29.97 -1.94
N PRO A 419 -1.64 -30.82 -1.48
CA PRO A 419 -2.14 -31.93 -2.29
C PRO A 419 -2.81 -31.49 -3.60
N THR A 420 -3.57 -30.38 -3.56
CA THR A 420 -4.20 -29.80 -4.76
C THR A 420 -3.19 -29.34 -5.81
N LEU A 421 -2.10 -28.66 -5.43
CA LEU A 421 -1.08 -28.22 -6.39
C LEU A 421 -0.36 -29.43 -6.99
N THR A 422 0.08 -30.38 -6.15
CA THR A 422 0.80 -31.58 -6.62
C THR A 422 -0.03 -32.45 -7.56
N ILE A 423 -1.34 -32.57 -7.34
CA ILE A 423 -2.22 -33.44 -8.14
C ILE A 423 -2.80 -32.72 -9.36
N LYS A 424 -3.18 -31.44 -9.21
CA LYS A 424 -3.97 -30.71 -10.23
C LYS A 424 -3.17 -29.70 -11.05
N TYR A 425 -2.07 -29.16 -10.50
CA TYR A 425 -1.30 -28.06 -11.09
C TYR A 425 0.24 -28.27 -10.91
N PRO A 426 0.82 -29.38 -11.40
CA PRO A 426 2.25 -29.67 -11.24
C PRO A 426 3.16 -28.60 -11.87
N GLU A 427 2.67 -27.87 -12.88
CA GLU A 427 3.34 -26.70 -13.45
C GLU A 427 3.52 -25.55 -12.46
N VAL A 428 2.58 -25.35 -11.51
CA VAL A 428 2.70 -24.32 -10.45
C VAL A 428 3.77 -24.71 -9.42
N VAL A 429 3.86 -26.00 -9.08
CA VAL A 429 4.97 -26.52 -8.25
C VAL A 429 6.31 -26.29 -8.95
N SER A 430 6.37 -26.59 -10.25
CA SER A 430 7.58 -26.41 -11.07
C SER A 430 8.00 -24.94 -11.19
N PHE A 431 7.03 -24.02 -11.31
CA PHE A 431 7.24 -22.57 -11.29
C PHE A 431 7.91 -22.12 -9.98
N TYR A 432 7.34 -22.48 -8.82
CA TYR A 432 7.92 -22.09 -7.53
C TYR A 432 9.27 -22.79 -7.26
N ASP A 433 9.45 -24.04 -7.70
CA ASP A 433 10.73 -24.75 -7.61
C ASP A 433 11.84 -24.09 -8.45
N TYR A 434 11.50 -23.43 -9.57
CA TYR A 434 12.44 -22.61 -10.34
C TYR A 434 12.75 -21.29 -9.61
N TYR A 435 11.74 -20.54 -9.16
CA TYR A 435 11.94 -19.20 -8.61
C TYR A 435 12.55 -19.16 -7.21
N LYS A 436 12.36 -20.17 -6.36
CA LYS A 436 12.94 -20.23 -5.00
C LYS A 436 14.49 -20.09 -4.96
N GLY A 437 15.16 -20.42 -6.06
CA GLY A 437 16.62 -20.30 -6.20
C GLY A 437 17.07 -18.97 -6.81
N GLN A 438 16.13 -18.17 -7.34
CA GLN A 438 16.40 -16.92 -8.05
C GLN A 438 16.04 -15.68 -7.23
N MET A 439 14.88 -15.73 -6.54
CA MET A 439 14.35 -14.66 -5.70
C MET A 439 13.98 -15.19 -4.31
N GLU A 440 14.43 -14.51 -3.27
CA GLU A 440 13.98 -14.72 -1.89
C GLU A 440 12.56 -14.18 -1.69
N ALA A 441 11.76 -14.87 -0.86
CA ALA A 441 10.42 -14.42 -0.53
C ALA A 441 10.45 -13.14 0.32
N TRP A 442 9.66 -12.16 -0.09
CA TRP A 442 9.34 -10.95 0.67
C TRP A 442 8.29 -11.29 1.75
N ASP A 443 8.72 -12.12 2.69
CA ASP A 443 7.87 -12.73 3.72
C ASP A 443 7.50 -11.74 4.85
N GLY A 444 6.30 -11.95 5.38
CA GLY A 444 5.56 -11.08 6.29
C GLY A 444 4.05 -11.21 6.06
N PRO A 445 3.18 -10.83 7.01
CA PRO A 445 1.74 -10.75 6.76
C PRO A 445 1.49 -9.72 5.66
N ALA A 446 0.86 -10.11 4.55
CA ALA A 446 0.61 -9.23 3.41
C ALA A 446 -0.73 -9.53 2.73
N LEU A 447 -1.62 -8.54 2.72
CA LEU A 447 -2.71 -8.42 1.76
C LEU A 447 -2.30 -7.37 0.72
N LEU A 448 -2.09 -7.82 -0.51
CA LEU A 448 -1.69 -6.99 -1.64
C LEU A 448 -2.85 -6.82 -2.60
N LEU A 449 -3.20 -5.57 -2.89
CA LEU A 449 -3.99 -5.20 -4.05
C LEU A 449 -3.08 -4.51 -5.04
N PHE A 450 -3.24 -4.80 -6.32
CA PHE A 450 -2.36 -4.30 -7.37
C PHE A 450 -3.18 -3.90 -8.59
N ARG A 451 -2.67 -2.92 -9.36
CA ARG A 451 -3.36 -2.55 -10.60
C ARG A 451 -3.35 -3.76 -11.57
N PRO A 452 -4.48 -4.10 -12.21
CA PRO A 452 -4.47 -5.09 -13.28
C PRO A 452 -3.72 -4.54 -14.49
N ARG A 453 -3.28 -5.41 -15.40
CA ARG A 453 -2.83 -4.96 -16.73
C ARG A 453 -4.06 -4.45 -17.49
N LEU A 454 -4.17 -3.13 -17.64
CA LEU A 454 -5.28 -2.52 -18.37
C LEU A 454 -5.19 -2.94 -19.85
N PRO A 455 -6.34 -3.24 -20.50
CA PRO A 455 -6.34 -3.62 -21.90
C PRO A 455 -5.82 -2.47 -22.75
N THR A 456 -4.80 -2.73 -23.55
CA THR A 456 -4.40 -1.81 -24.61
C THR A 456 -5.39 -1.95 -25.76
N THR A 457 -5.58 -0.91 -26.57
CA THR A 457 -6.45 -0.97 -27.76
C THR A 457 -6.00 -1.97 -28.82
N GLN A 458 -4.87 -2.66 -28.62
CA GLN A 458 -4.35 -3.73 -29.47
C GLN A 458 -4.45 -5.14 -28.83
N SER A 459 -4.70 -5.26 -27.52
CA SER A 459 -4.94 -6.55 -26.88
C SER A 459 -6.41 -6.96 -27.03
N LEU A 460 -6.71 -7.77 -28.06
CA LEU A 460 -7.91 -8.60 -28.05
C LEU A 460 -7.95 -9.43 -26.75
N PRO A 461 -9.13 -9.66 -26.16
CA PRO A 461 -9.23 -10.49 -24.96
C PRO A 461 -8.77 -11.92 -25.30
N THR A 462 -7.64 -12.34 -24.74
CA THR A 462 -7.28 -13.75 -24.67
C THR A 462 -8.25 -14.45 -23.72
N PRO A 463 -8.81 -15.61 -24.10
CA PRO A 463 -9.86 -16.31 -23.35
C PRO A 463 -9.37 -16.95 -22.06
#